data_AF-A0A835P4C0-F1
#
_entry.id   AF-A0A835P4C0-F1
#
_cell.length_a   1.000
_cell.length_b   1.000
_cell.length_c   1.000
_cell.angle_alpha   90.00
_cell.angle_beta   90.00
_cell.angle_gamma   90.00
#
_symmetry.space_group_name_H-M   'P 1'
#
loop_
_entity.id
_entity.type
_entity.pdbx_description
1 polymer ?
#
loop_
_entity_poly.entity_id
_entity_poly.type
_entity_poly.pdbx_seq_one_letter_code
_entity_poly.pdbx_strand_id
1 'polypeptide(L)'
;VQKRVKDVISPIVFEASYSLGEHVMERGKEDKELTALKPVLRWKRGQKIAQRNQTVFERNCQSDDCAADLKLQGKLLLSGVDDRTAYLALGAVRNISLNIFISNIGDDAYDTNVFFNFSGELFFIKMWQKVRKANLTVSKSLNFKPIYLQIKDGLEDGPHC
;
A
#
# COMPACT_ATOMS: atom_id res chain seq x y z
N VAL A 1 19.59 37.65 8.43
CA VAL A 1 19.58 36.68 7.31
C VAL A 1 18.15 36.58 6.78
N GLN A 2 17.87 37.05 5.56
CA GLN A 2 16.51 36.98 4.99
C GLN A 2 16.22 35.56 4.47
N LYS A 3 15.22 34.87 5.04
CA LYS A 3 14.73 33.59 4.52
C LYS A 3 14.04 33.83 3.17
N ARG A 4 14.57 33.23 2.09
CA ARG A 4 14.14 33.42 0.69
C ARG A 4 13.09 32.42 0.20
N VAL A 5 12.41 31.69 1.07
CA VAL A 5 11.43 30.67 0.68
C VAL A 5 10.02 31.19 0.93
N LYS A 6 9.29 31.48 -0.15
CA LYS A 6 7.89 31.96 -0.09
C LYS A 6 6.87 30.82 -0.01
N ASP A 7 7.14 29.72 -0.71
CA ASP A 7 6.28 28.55 -0.68
C ASP A 7 6.86 27.52 0.30
N VAL A 8 6.23 27.44 1.46
CA VAL A 8 6.51 26.40 2.43
C VAL A 8 5.47 25.29 2.36
N ILE A 9 4.40 25.43 1.55
CA ILE A 9 3.22 24.56 1.48
C ILE A 9 3.43 23.36 0.57
N SER A 10 4.03 23.57 -0.60
CA SER A 10 4.28 22.49 -1.55
C SER A 10 5.39 21.55 -1.06
N PRO A 11 5.27 20.22 -1.29
CA PRO A 11 6.37 19.31 -1.04
C PRO A 11 7.55 19.62 -1.97
N ILE A 12 8.77 19.46 -1.47
CA ILE A 12 9.99 19.51 -2.27
C ILE A 12 10.15 18.15 -2.94
N VAL A 13 10.13 18.13 -4.26
CA VAL A 13 10.26 16.91 -5.06
C VAL A 13 11.70 16.76 -5.53
N PHE A 14 12.28 15.59 -5.27
CA PHE A 14 13.58 15.20 -5.80
C PHE A 14 13.37 14.17 -6.90
N GLU A 15 13.97 14.40 -8.07
CA GLU A 15 13.98 13.44 -9.17
C GLU A 15 15.42 13.18 -9.58
N ALA A 16 15.86 11.92 -9.49
CA ALA A 16 17.12 11.44 -10.02
C ALA A 16 16.82 10.55 -11.22
N SER A 17 17.22 10.99 -12.42
CA SER A 17 17.07 10.20 -13.64
C SER A 17 18.43 9.76 -14.16
N TYR A 18 18.46 8.58 -14.79
CA TYR A 18 19.66 8.06 -15.42
C TYR A 18 19.34 7.53 -16.81
N SER A 19 20.33 7.63 -17.68
CA SER A 19 20.26 7.14 -19.06
C SER A 19 21.47 6.28 -19.36
N LEU A 20 21.37 5.49 -20.43
CA LEU A 20 22.47 4.65 -20.87
C LEU A 20 23.51 5.52 -21.57
N GLY A 21 24.71 5.62 -21.00
CA GLY A 21 25.84 6.29 -21.63
C GLY A 21 26.51 5.42 -22.70
N GLU A 22 27.56 5.97 -23.33
CA GLU A 22 28.37 5.20 -24.28
C GLU A 22 29.10 4.05 -23.58
N HIS A 23 29.11 2.91 -24.26
CA HIS A 23 29.82 1.74 -23.79
C HIS A 23 31.30 1.85 -24.16
N VAL A 24 32.15 2.13 -23.18
CA VAL A 24 33.61 2.19 -23.36
C VAL A 24 34.22 0.84 -22.97
N MET A 25 34.67 0.09 -23.96
CA MET A 25 35.52 -1.08 -23.76
C MET A 25 36.98 -0.64 -23.72
N GLU A 26 37.77 -1.17 -22.77
CA GLU A 26 39.22 -0.96 -22.75
C GLU A 26 39.84 -1.53 -24.04
N ARG A 27 40.49 -0.65 -24.82
CA ARG A 27 41.10 -0.98 -26.10
C ARG A 27 42.26 -1.98 -25.86
N GLY A 28 42.02 -3.26 -26.09
CA GLY A 28 43.03 -4.32 -25.90
C GLY A 28 42.52 -5.66 -25.33
N LYS A 29 41.27 -5.73 -24.83
CA LYS A 29 40.61 -6.98 -24.38
C LYS A 29 39.45 -7.39 -25.29
N GLU A 30 39.58 -7.15 -26.59
CA GLU A 30 38.61 -7.66 -27.57
C GLU A 30 38.95 -9.11 -27.88
N ASP A 31 38.16 -10.03 -27.32
CA ASP A 31 38.08 -11.39 -27.83
C ASP A 31 37.46 -11.28 -29.24
N LYS A 32 38.27 -11.46 -30.29
CA LYS A 32 37.90 -11.20 -31.69
C LYS A 32 36.76 -12.10 -32.22
N GLU A 33 36.30 -13.04 -31.42
CA GLU A 33 35.32 -14.05 -31.78
C GLU A 33 33.88 -13.53 -31.71
N LEU A 34 33.60 -12.49 -30.91
CA LEU A 34 32.25 -11.92 -30.75
C LEU A 34 32.24 -10.40 -30.94
N THR A 35 31.27 -9.92 -31.72
CA THR A 35 31.06 -8.47 -31.91
C THR A 35 30.62 -7.81 -30.61
N ALA A 36 31.14 -6.61 -30.32
CA ALA A 36 30.76 -5.85 -29.13
C ALA A 36 29.23 -5.64 -29.05
N LEU A 37 28.63 -6.19 -27.99
CA LEU A 37 27.20 -6.07 -27.75
C LEU A 37 26.86 -4.68 -27.19
N LYS A 38 25.72 -4.13 -27.61
CA LYS A 38 25.19 -2.89 -27.05
C LYS A 38 24.34 -3.21 -25.81
N PRO A 39 24.68 -2.70 -24.62
CA PRO A 39 23.81 -2.85 -23.46
C PRO A 39 22.47 -2.15 -23.72
N VAL A 40 21.41 -2.62 -23.07
CA VAL A 40 20.07 -2.02 -23.15
C VAL A 40 19.53 -1.87 -21.73
N LEU A 41 19.00 -0.70 -21.39
CA LEU A 41 18.32 -0.50 -20.11
C LEU A 41 16.98 -1.24 -20.11
N ARG A 42 16.74 -2.01 -19.05
CA ARG A 42 15.51 -2.78 -18.88
C ARG A 42 14.30 -1.83 -18.81
N TRP A 43 13.44 -1.91 -19.82
CA TRP A 43 12.22 -1.11 -19.91
C TRP A 43 11.21 -1.49 -18.81
N LYS A 44 10.73 -0.51 -18.05
CA LYS A 44 9.52 -0.64 -17.22
C LYS A 44 8.36 -0.03 -18.00
N ARG A 45 7.33 -0.84 -18.33
CA ARG A 45 6.18 -0.44 -19.17
C ARG A 45 5.62 0.93 -18.73
N GLY A 46 5.87 1.97 -19.54
CA GLY A 46 5.29 3.31 -19.36
C GLY A 46 5.88 4.16 -18.23
N GLN A 47 6.95 3.71 -17.56
CA GLN A 47 7.58 4.47 -16.48
C GLN A 47 8.89 5.13 -16.93
N LYS A 48 9.04 6.42 -16.62
CA LYS A 48 10.32 7.14 -16.76
C LYS A 48 11.38 6.45 -15.89
N ILE A 49 12.60 6.30 -16.41
CA ILE A 49 13.74 5.75 -15.66
C ILE A 49 14.26 6.84 -14.72
N ALA A 50 13.51 7.08 -13.65
CA ALA A 50 13.82 8.07 -12.65
C ALA A 50 13.34 7.59 -11.27
N GLN A 51 14.16 7.82 -10.25
CA GLN A 51 13.77 7.70 -8.86
C GLN A 51 13.23 9.05 -8.41
N ARG A 52 11.98 9.07 -7.95
CA ARG A 52 11.33 10.27 -7.45
C ARG A 52 10.99 10.10 -5.97
N ASN A 53 11.44 11.04 -5.15
CA ASN A 53 11.11 11.15 -3.73
C ASN A 53 10.57 12.55 -3.43
N GLN A 54 9.96 12.72 -2.26
CA GLN A 54 9.49 14.02 -1.80
C GLN A 54 9.81 14.21 -0.32
N THR A 55 9.98 15.47 0.10
CA THR A 55 10.00 15.87 1.50
C THR A 55 9.10 17.08 1.71
N VAL A 56 8.65 17.30 2.93
CA VAL A 56 7.74 18.38 3.32
C VAL A 56 8.38 19.24 4.39
N PHE A 57 8.01 20.52 4.43
CA PHE A 57 8.40 21.40 5.53
C PHE A 57 7.53 21.12 6.76
N GLU A 58 8.16 21.06 7.93
CA GLU A 58 7.48 21.16 9.22
C GLU A 58 6.81 22.53 9.37
N ARG A 59 5.56 22.55 9.85
CA ARG A 59 4.77 23.77 10.05
C ARG A 59 3.83 23.57 11.22
N ASN A 60 3.45 24.68 11.85
CA ASN A 60 2.51 24.73 12.98
C ASN A 60 2.89 23.81 14.15
N CYS A 61 4.18 23.53 14.32
CA CYS A 61 4.69 22.73 15.42
C CYS A 61 4.68 23.58 16.70
N GLN A 62 4.08 23.05 17.77
CA GLN A 62 4.18 23.61 19.11
C GLN A 62 5.37 23.03 19.87
N SER A 63 5.82 21.83 19.52
CA SER A 63 7.01 21.19 20.06
C SER A 63 8.25 21.46 19.19
N ASP A 64 9.43 21.41 19.81
CA ASP A 64 10.72 21.56 19.11
C ASP A 64 10.95 20.42 18.08
N ASP A 65 10.31 19.28 18.32
CA ASP A 65 10.46 18.03 17.58
C ASP A 65 9.32 17.80 16.56
N CYS A 66 8.33 18.70 16.52
CA CYS A 66 7.09 18.56 15.74
C CYS A 66 6.41 17.18 15.90
N ALA A 67 6.35 16.68 17.14
CA ALA A 67 5.89 15.33 17.41
C ALA A 67 4.37 15.18 17.21
N ALA A 68 3.97 14.47 16.15
CA ALA A 68 2.59 14.04 15.95
C ALA A 68 2.25 12.83 16.85
N ASP A 69 1.00 12.76 17.31
CA ASP A 69 0.49 11.61 18.08
C ASP A 69 -0.77 11.05 17.42
N LEU A 70 -0.55 10.25 16.38
CA LEU A 70 -1.61 9.58 15.64
C LEU A 70 -2.15 8.39 16.44
N LYS A 71 -3.41 8.47 16.85
CA LYS A 71 -4.17 7.35 17.43
C LYS A 71 -5.06 6.72 16.39
N LEU A 72 -5.10 5.39 16.41
CA LEU A 72 -5.97 4.59 15.57
C LEU A 72 -6.70 3.57 16.43
N GLN A 73 -8.01 3.52 16.30
CA GLN A 73 -8.88 2.55 16.97
C GLN A 73 -9.79 1.90 15.93
N GLY A 74 -9.96 0.58 16.00
CA GLY A 74 -10.79 -0.17 15.07
C GLY A 74 -11.81 -1.03 15.80
N LYS A 75 -13.06 -1.01 15.33
CA LYS A 75 -14.10 -1.96 15.72
C LYS A 75 -14.50 -2.81 14.52
N LEU A 76 -14.39 -4.12 14.66
CA LEU A 76 -14.93 -5.09 13.72
C LEU A 76 -16.45 -5.12 13.84
N LEU A 77 -17.15 -5.06 12.71
CA LEU A 77 -18.60 -5.13 12.61
C LEU A 77 -18.96 -6.33 11.73
N LEU A 78 -19.50 -7.36 12.38
CA LEU A 78 -19.96 -8.59 11.75
C LEU A 78 -21.49 -8.63 11.85
N SER A 79 -22.17 -8.68 10.71
CA SER A 79 -23.64 -8.84 10.72
C SER A 79 -24.00 -10.25 11.18
N GLY A 80 -24.78 -10.37 12.25
CA GLY A 80 -25.29 -11.66 12.74
C GLY A 80 -24.36 -12.43 13.70
N VAL A 81 -23.31 -11.78 14.22
CA VAL A 81 -22.42 -12.34 15.25
C VAL A 81 -22.51 -11.45 16.49
N ASP A 82 -22.75 -12.02 17.67
CA ASP A 82 -22.76 -11.28 18.92
C ASP A 82 -21.37 -10.71 19.23
N ASP A 83 -21.29 -9.50 19.77
CA ASP A 83 -20.05 -8.76 20.10
C ASP A 83 -19.17 -9.56 21.10
N ARG A 84 -19.73 -10.59 21.76
CA ARG A 84 -19.03 -11.49 22.69
C ARG A 84 -18.36 -12.70 22.02
N THR A 85 -18.63 -12.94 20.73
CA THR A 85 -18.15 -14.13 20.03
C THR A 85 -16.73 -13.87 19.50
N ALA A 86 -15.74 -14.58 20.03
CA ALA A 86 -14.33 -14.41 19.66
C ALA A 86 -13.93 -15.09 18.33
N TYR A 87 -14.87 -15.73 17.64
CA TYR A 87 -14.60 -16.50 16.42
C TYR A 87 -15.64 -16.19 15.34
N LEU A 88 -15.21 -16.32 14.09
CA LEU A 88 -16.06 -16.20 12.92
C LEU A 88 -16.08 -17.55 12.20
N ALA A 89 -17.23 -18.23 12.22
CA ALA A 89 -17.40 -19.48 11.48
C ALA A 89 -17.40 -19.21 9.97
N LEU A 90 -16.73 -20.08 9.21
CA LEU A 90 -16.70 -19.99 7.74
C LEU A 90 -18.12 -20.06 7.18
N GLY A 91 -18.46 -19.15 6.28
CA GLY A 91 -19.79 -19.06 5.68
C GLY A 91 -20.86 -18.39 6.55
N ALA A 92 -20.60 -18.10 7.82
CA ALA A 92 -21.57 -17.44 8.71
C ALA A 92 -21.82 -15.97 8.32
N VAL A 93 -20.80 -15.29 7.77
CA VAL A 93 -20.94 -13.94 7.24
C VAL A 93 -20.36 -13.86 5.84
N ARG A 94 -21.04 -13.12 4.96
CA ARG A 94 -20.51 -12.78 3.64
C ARG A 94 -19.63 -11.54 3.67
N ASN A 95 -19.99 -10.57 4.52
CA ASN A 95 -19.35 -9.26 4.53
C ASN A 95 -18.76 -8.97 5.91
N ILE A 96 -17.57 -8.40 5.91
CA ILE A 96 -16.92 -7.86 7.09
C ILE A 96 -16.87 -6.35 6.95
N SER A 97 -17.27 -5.62 7.98
CA SER A 97 -17.06 -4.17 8.01
C SER A 97 -16.14 -3.79 9.18
N LEU A 98 -15.27 -2.82 8.95
CA LEU A 98 -14.36 -2.27 9.94
C LEU A 98 -14.68 -0.80 10.11
N ASN A 99 -15.03 -0.40 11.33
CA ASN A 99 -15.17 1.00 11.70
C ASN A 99 -13.89 1.46 12.39
N ILE A 100 -13.17 2.35 11.76
CA ILE A 100 -11.88 2.86 12.22
C ILE A 100 -12.04 4.34 12.57
N PHE A 101 -11.54 4.69 13.75
CA PHE A 101 -11.44 6.05 14.23
C PHE A 101 -9.97 6.45 14.29
N ILE A 102 -9.66 7.61 13.69
CA ILE A 102 -8.32 8.16 13.60
C ILE A 102 -8.37 9.57 14.18
N SER A 103 -7.42 9.86 15.07
CA SER A 103 -7.27 11.18 15.67
C SER A 103 -5.78 11.51 15.82
N ASN A 104 -5.44 12.79 15.76
CA ASN A 104 -4.12 13.28 16.11
C ASN A 104 -4.21 14.12 17.39
N ILE A 105 -3.41 13.79 18.39
CA ILE A 105 -3.37 14.51 19.69
C ILE A 105 -2.09 15.37 19.79
N GLY A 106 -1.14 15.21 18.85
CA GLY A 106 0.10 15.99 18.79
C GLY A 106 0.05 17.09 17.74
N ASP A 107 1.24 17.49 17.27
CA ASP A 107 1.43 18.47 16.20
C ASP A 107 0.97 17.94 14.83
N ASP A 108 0.86 18.82 13.83
CA ASP A 108 0.38 18.50 12.49
C ASP A 108 1.16 17.33 11.85
N ALA A 109 0.45 16.28 11.43
CA ALA A 109 1.04 15.11 10.77
C ALA A 109 0.94 15.22 9.24
N TYR A 110 2.09 15.21 8.56
CA TYR A 110 2.16 15.26 7.09
C TYR A 110 2.36 13.86 6.49
N ASP A 111 1.86 13.65 5.26
CA ASP A 111 1.94 12.35 4.55
C ASP A 111 1.42 11.16 5.37
N THR A 112 0.34 11.38 6.12
CA THR A 112 -0.27 10.34 6.95
C THR A 112 -0.94 9.28 6.08
N ASN A 113 -0.48 8.05 6.19
CA ASN A 113 -1.02 6.90 5.46
C ASN A 113 -1.57 5.85 6.44
N VAL A 114 -2.72 5.27 6.10
CA VAL A 114 -3.33 4.17 6.88
C VAL A 114 -3.27 2.88 6.07
N PHE A 115 -2.49 1.92 6.57
CA PHE A 115 -2.32 0.63 5.94
C PHE A 115 -3.20 -0.41 6.61
N PHE A 116 -3.87 -1.22 5.79
CA PHE A 116 -4.68 -2.33 6.24
C PHE A 116 -4.10 -3.63 5.71
N ASN A 117 -3.65 -4.50 6.62
CA ASN A 117 -3.18 -5.83 6.26
C ASN A 117 -4.29 -6.83 6.55
N PHE A 118 -4.76 -7.54 5.52
CA PHE A 118 -5.79 -8.55 5.62
C PHE A 118 -5.31 -9.86 5.03
N SER A 119 -5.90 -10.96 5.48
CA SER A 119 -5.61 -12.29 4.94
C SER A 119 -5.97 -12.37 3.45
N GLY A 120 -5.28 -13.25 2.72
CA GLY A 120 -5.42 -13.41 1.27
C GLY A 120 -6.82 -13.84 0.82
N GLU A 121 -7.64 -14.37 1.73
CA GLU A 121 -9.03 -14.78 1.52
C GLU A 121 -9.99 -13.60 1.54
N LEU A 122 -9.56 -12.41 1.94
CA LEU A 122 -10.38 -11.21 1.94
C LEU A 122 -10.05 -10.32 0.75
N PHE A 123 -11.06 -9.61 0.25
CA PHE A 123 -10.87 -8.55 -0.73
C PHE A 123 -11.70 -7.31 -0.38
N PHE A 124 -11.17 -6.16 -0.78
CA PHE A 124 -11.79 -4.87 -0.56
C PHE A 124 -13.02 -4.67 -1.45
N ILE A 125 -14.13 -4.23 -0.86
CA ILE A 125 -15.35 -3.89 -1.59
C ILE A 125 -15.48 -2.37 -1.72
N LYS A 126 -15.54 -1.67 -0.59
CA LYS A 126 -15.84 -0.23 -0.53
C LYS A 126 -15.35 0.41 0.76
N MET A 127 -15.14 1.72 0.71
CA MET A 127 -14.76 2.54 1.85
C MET A 127 -15.64 3.79 1.92
N TRP A 128 -16.05 4.14 3.13
CA TRP A 128 -16.73 5.39 3.44
C TRP A 128 -15.89 6.17 4.44
N GLN A 129 -15.84 7.49 4.27
CA GLN A 129 -15.11 8.37 5.16
C GLN A 129 -15.99 9.52 5.63
N LYS A 130 -15.81 9.89 6.89
CA LYS A 130 -16.47 11.04 7.51
C LYS A 130 -15.46 11.83 8.32
N VAL A 131 -15.22 13.07 7.91
CA VAL A 131 -14.32 13.99 8.58
C VAL A 131 -15.13 14.86 9.54
N ARG A 132 -14.64 15.01 10.77
CA ARG A 132 -15.04 16.04 11.74
C ARG A 132 -13.76 16.73 12.20
N LYS A 133 -13.82 18.03 12.54
CA LYS A 133 -12.68 18.92 12.86
C LYS A 133 -11.31 18.25 13.12
N ALA A 134 -11.19 17.37 14.12
CA ALA A 134 -9.95 16.66 14.46
C ALA A 134 -10.01 15.12 14.35
N ASN A 135 -11.16 14.57 13.94
CA ASN A 135 -11.45 13.14 13.96
C ASN A 135 -11.90 12.65 12.58
N LEU A 136 -11.22 11.62 12.08
CA LEU A 136 -11.61 10.93 10.86
C LEU A 136 -12.20 9.57 11.22
N THR A 137 -13.43 9.32 10.78
CA THR A 137 -14.05 8.00 10.85
C THR A 137 -14.05 7.36 9.47
N VAL A 138 -13.49 6.16 9.36
CA VAL A 138 -13.42 5.37 8.13
C VAL A 138 -14.18 4.06 8.34
N SER A 139 -15.12 3.77 7.45
CA SER A 139 -15.82 2.48 7.41
C SER A 139 -15.40 1.71 6.17
N LYS A 140 -14.69 0.59 6.35
CA LYS A 140 -14.18 -0.24 5.27
C LYS A 140 -14.94 -1.57 5.22
N SER A 141 -15.47 -1.93 4.06
CA SER A 141 -16.15 -3.21 3.85
C SER A 141 -15.28 -4.16 3.01
N LEU A 142 -15.22 -5.40 3.46
CA LEU A 142 -14.46 -6.51 2.86
C LEU A 142 -15.39 -7.69 2.60
N ASN A 143 -15.03 -8.53 1.63
CA ASN A 143 -15.70 -9.81 1.35
C ASN A 143 -14.71 -10.97 1.39
N PHE A 144 -15.22 -12.17 1.58
CA PHE A 144 -14.45 -13.40 1.36
C PHE A 144 -14.36 -13.72 -0.12
N LYS A 145 -13.19 -14.16 -0.57
CA LYS A 145 -13.01 -14.74 -1.90
C LYS A 145 -13.81 -16.04 -2.00
N PRO A 146 -14.44 -16.31 -3.16
CA PRO A 146 -15.15 -17.57 -3.37
C PRO A 146 -14.16 -18.75 -3.30
N ILE A 147 -14.50 -19.76 -2.50
CA ILE A 147 -13.81 -21.05 -2.46
C ILE A 147 -14.50 -21.97 -3.45
N TYR A 148 -13.79 -22.39 -4.50
CA TYR A 148 -14.27 -23.41 -5.43
C TYR A 148 -13.78 -24.78 -4.95
N LEU A 149 -14.71 -25.62 -4.46
CA LEU A 149 -14.41 -27.03 -4.20
C LEU A 149 -14.58 -27.80 -5.50
N GLN A 150 -13.50 -28.40 -6.00
CA GLN A 150 -13.63 -29.43 -7.03
C GLN A 150 -13.93 -30.75 -6.34
N ILE A 151 -15.18 -31.19 -6.44
CA ILE A 151 -15.57 -32.56 -6.09
C ILE A 151 -15.03 -33.44 -7.21
N LYS A 152 -14.05 -34.29 -6.90
CA LYS A 152 -13.70 -35.40 -7.79
C LYS A 152 -14.73 -36.48 -7.54
N ASP A 153 -15.66 -36.65 -8.47
CA ASP A 153 -16.54 -37.81 -8.49
C ASP A 153 -15.68 -39.05 -8.77
N GLY A 154 -15.41 -39.82 -7.72
CA GLY A 154 -14.83 -41.16 -7.81
C GLY A 154 -15.97 -42.17 -7.90
N LEU A 155 -16.50 -42.39 -9.10
CA LEU A 155 -17.31 -43.57 -9.39
C LEU A 155 -16.34 -44.72 -9.66
N GLU A 156 -15.92 -45.43 -8.61
CA GLU A 156 -15.32 -46.76 -8.77
C GLU A 156 -16.48 -47.75 -8.97
N ASP A 157 -16.71 -48.13 -10.23
CA ASP A 157 -17.55 -49.27 -10.59
C ASP A 157 -16.97 -50.55 -9.96
N GLY A 158 -17.69 -51.10 -8.99
CA GLY A 158 -17.38 -52.40 -8.38
C GLY A 158 -17.53 -53.55 -9.38
N PRO A 159 -16.89 -54.71 -9.14
CA PRO A 159 -16.79 -55.76 -10.13
C PRO A 159 -18.15 -56.40 -10.38
N HIS A 160 -18.52 -56.49 -11.66
CA HIS A 160 -19.63 -57.34 -12.11
C HIS A 160 -19.34 -58.80 -11.73
N CYS A 161 -20.28 -59.40 -10.98
CA CYS A 161 -20.37 -60.85 -10.75
C CYS A 161 -20.64 -61.61 -12.05
#